data_AF-A0A963LLJ3-F1
#
_entry.id   AF-A0A963LLJ3-F1
#
_cell.length_a   1.000
_cell.length_b   1.000
_cell.length_c   1.000
_cell.angle_alpha   90.00
_cell.angle_beta   90.00
_cell.angle_gamma   90.00
#
_symmetry.space_group_name_H-M   'P 1'
#
loop_
_entity.id
_entity.type
_entity.pdbx_description
1 polymer ?
#
loop_
_entity_poly.entity_id
_entity_poly.type
_entity_poly.pdbx_seq_one_letter_code
_entity_poly.pdbx_strand_id
1 'polypeptide(L)'
;MSLPIITDPQFYLATVPAVLLLGVSKSGFGAGFGSLAVPIMALAVTVPQAAAILMPVLLLMDLLGMAAFRKDFDLRLLRFLLPFGLLGTVIGALLFRVLDAHVVAGIVGAFTLLFLAQRLLFPPTAHSPAPPRWLGAVLTTTSGFTSFVAHAGG
;
A
#
# COMPACT_ATOMS: atom_id res chain seq x y z
N MET A 1 -7.40 -9.25 30.93
CA MET A 1 -6.70 -9.26 29.63
C MET A 1 -5.44 -8.40 29.78
N SER A 2 -4.30 -9.02 30.06
CA SER A 2 -3.01 -8.33 30.00
C SER A 2 -2.68 -8.09 28.53
N LEU A 3 -2.78 -6.84 28.07
CA LEU A 3 -2.17 -6.46 26.80
C LEU A 3 -0.66 -6.77 26.92
N PRO A 4 -0.08 -7.64 26.08
CA PRO A 4 1.35 -7.89 26.12
C PRO A 4 2.05 -6.63 25.62
N ILE A 5 2.35 -5.72 26.54
CA ILE A 5 3.12 -4.52 26.24
C ILE A 5 4.54 -4.99 25.92
N ILE A 6 4.98 -4.72 24.70
CA ILE A 6 6.37 -4.99 24.27
C ILE A 6 7.24 -4.02 25.06
N THR A 7 8.00 -4.50 26.05
CA THR A 7 8.82 -3.66 26.91
C THR A 7 10.22 -3.39 26.34
N ASP A 8 10.54 -3.94 25.17
CA ASP A 8 11.85 -3.81 24.54
C ASP A 8 12.09 -2.37 24.04
N PRO A 9 13.12 -1.66 24.55
CA PRO A 9 13.47 -0.32 24.08
C PRO A 9 13.81 -0.27 22.58
N GLN A 10 14.39 -1.35 22.02
CA GLN A 10 14.76 -1.41 20.60
C GLN A 10 13.53 -1.38 19.70
N PHE A 11 12.44 -2.01 20.14
CA PHE A 11 11.15 -1.98 19.44
C PHE A 11 10.62 -0.56 19.32
N TYR A 12 10.63 0.22 20.41
CA TYR A 12 10.16 1.61 20.38
C TYR A 12 11.07 2.51 19.55
N LEU A 13 12.39 2.31 19.63
CA LEU A 13 13.36 3.04 18.82
C LEU A 13 13.16 2.82 17.31
N ALA A 14 12.74 1.63 16.88
CA ALA A 14 12.40 1.35 15.49
C ALA A 14 10.98 1.82 15.12
N THR A 15 9.99 1.58 15.98
CA THR A 15 8.58 1.80 15.67
C THR A 15 8.21 3.27 15.59
N VAL A 16 8.73 4.12 16.49
CA VAL A 16 8.44 5.55 16.49
C VAL A 16 8.83 6.23 15.16
N PRO A 17 10.09 6.13 14.67
CA PRO A 17 10.44 6.71 13.38
C PRO A 17 9.71 6.04 12.22
N ALA A 18 9.48 4.72 12.25
CA ALA A 18 8.74 4.02 11.21
C ALA A 18 7.31 4.58 11.05
N VAL A 19 6.59 4.75 12.16
CA VAL A 19 5.21 5.28 12.16
C VAL A 19 5.18 6.76 11.75
N LEU A 20 6.16 7.57 12.18
CA LEU A 20 6.26 8.97 11.77
C LEU A 20 6.52 9.10 10.26
N LEU A 21 7.49 8.35 9.72
CA LEU A 21 7.79 8.32 8.29
C LEU A 21 6.58 7.84 7.47
N LEU A 22 5.87 6.84 7.97
CA LEU A 22 4.62 6.35 7.38
C LEU A 22 3.54 7.44 7.34
N GLY A 23 3.35 8.16 8.44
CA GLY A 23 2.40 9.27 8.53
C GLY A 23 2.72 10.41 7.57
N VAL A 24 3.99 10.84 7.50
CA VAL A 24 4.46 11.87 6.55
C VAL A 24 4.27 11.42 5.10
N SER A 25 4.52 10.14 4.80
CA SER A 25 4.31 9.60 3.46
C SER A 25 2.83 9.54 3.09
N LYS A 26 1.94 9.25 4.05
CA LYS A 26 0.49 9.14 3.82
C LYS A 26 -0.19 10.50 3.65
N SER A 27 0.35 11.55 4.26
CA SER A 27 -0.13 12.94 4.09
C SER A 27 0.31 13.60 2.78
N GLY A 28 1.12 12.92 1.95
CA GLY A 28 1.57 13.40 0.64
C GLY A 28 2.88 14.18 0.67
N PHE A 29 3.47 14.45 1.85
CA PHE A 29 4.69 15.25 2.01
C PHE A 29 6.01 14.45 1.93
N GLY A 30 5.95 13.14 1.70
CA GLY A 30 7.12 12.27 1.74
C GLY A 30 7.03 11.06 0.82
N ALA A 31 6.85 11.28 -0.48
CA ALA A 31 6.67 10.24 -1.48
C ALA A 31 7.76 9.14 -1.40
N GLY A 32 7.42 8.00 -0.80
CA GLY A 32 8.31 6.84 -0.68
C GLY A 32 8.96 6.63 0.69
N PHE A 33 8.83 7.54 1.65
CA PHE A 33 9.32 7.27 3.02
C PHE A 33 8.49 6.19 3.74
N GLY A 34 7.21 6.04 3.38
CA GLY A 34 6.33 5.04 3.98
C GLY A 34 6.75 3.60 3.69
N SER A 35 7.44 3.33 2.57
CA SER A 35 7.95 1.98 2.27
C SER A 35 9.13 1.57 3.15
N LEU A 36 9.76 2.52 3.86
CA LEU A 36 10.82 2.22 4.83
C LEU A 36 10.28 1.77 6.19
N ALA A 37 8.99 1.97 6.48
CA ALA A 37 8.40 1.64 7.77
C ALA A 37 8.51 0.15 8.10
N VAL A 38 8.17 -0.73 7.14
CA VAL A 38 8.25 -2.19 7.34
C VAL A 38 9.69 -2.68 7.50
N PRO A 39 10.67 -2.31 6.64
CA PRO A 39 12.08 -2.64 6.85
C PRO A 39 12.65 -2.17 8.19
N ILE A 40 12.32 -0.95 8.64
CA ILE A 40 12.78 -0.42 9.93
C ILE A 40 12.20 -1.26 11.07
N MET A 41 10.90 -1.58 11.02
CA MET A 41 10.29 -2.44 12.04
C MET A 41 10.82 -3.87 12.01
N ALA A 42 11.17 -4.40 10.84
CA ALA A 42 11.74 -5.74 10.66
C ALA A 42 13.11 -5.91 11.36
N LEU A 43 13.79 -4.82 11.71
CA LEU A 43 15.02 -4.85 12.51
C LEU A 43 14.76 -5.22 13.98
N ALA A 44 13.52 -5.05 14.46
CA ALA A 44 13.15 -5.30 15.86
C ALA A 44 12.09 -6.41 16.03
N VAL A 45 11.22 -6.61 15.05
CA VAL A 45 10.12 -7.60 15.10
C VAL A 45 10.01 -8.37 13.78
N THR A 46 9.29 -9.50 13.80
CA THR A 46 9.03 -10.25 12.55
C THR A 46 8.15 -9.45 11.59
N VAL A 47 8.29 -9.68 10.28
CA VAL A 47 7.51 -8.97 9.24
C VAL A 47 5.99 -9.11 9.44
N PRO A 48 5.42 -10.31 9.74
CA PRO A 48 3.99 -10.43 10.00
C PRO A 48 3.54 -9.65 11.25
N GLN A 49 4.39 -9.57 12.27
CA GLN A 49 4.11 -8.81 13.48
C GLN A 49 4.17 -7.29 13.21
N ALA A 50 5.12 -6.82 12.41
CA ALA A 50 5.16 -5.43 11.96
C ALA A 50 3.89 -5.06 11.20
N ALA A 51 3.45 -5.90 10.25
CA ALA A 51 2.20 -5.71 9.52
C ALA A 51 0.99 -5.66 10.47
N ALA A 52 0.90 -6.57 11.44
CA ALA A 52 -0.18 -6.60 12.44
C ALA A 52 -0.24 -5.31 13.29
N ILE A 53 0.91 -4.74 13.67
CA ILE A 53 0.99 -3.50 14.43
C ILE A 53 0.64 -2.28 13.57
N LEU A 54 1.07 -2.28 12.30
CA LEU A 54 0.83 -1.17 11.38
C LEU A 54 -0.60 -1.10 10.86
N MET A 55 -1.32 -2.23 10.72
CA MET A 55 -2.71 -2.25 10.22
C MET A 55 -3.67 -1.29 10.96
N PRO A 56 -3.79 -1.32 12.30
CA PRO A 56 -4.69 -0.39 13.01
C PRO A 56 -4.22 1.07 12.88
N VAL A 57 -2.91 1.31 12.79
CA VAL A 57 -2.34 2.65 12.59
C VAL A 57 -2.68 3.17 11.20
N LEU A 58 -2.52 2.34 10.16
CA LEU A 58 -2.88 2.65 8.78
C LEU A 58 -4.37 2.96 8.65
N LEU A 59 -5.24 2.17 9.30
CA LEU A 59 -6.68 2.44 9.33
C LEU A 59 -6.98 3.82 9.92
N LEU A 60 -6.33 4.18 11.03
CA LEU A 60 -6.51 5.49 11.65
C LEU A 60 -6.02 6.62 10.73
N MET A 61 -4.88 6.43 10.05
CA MET A 61 -4.35 7.37 9.06
C MET A 61 -5.30 7.54 7.87
N ASP A 62 -5.93 6.48 7.39
CA ASP A 62 -6.92 6.53 6.30
C ASP A 62 -8.17 7.32 6.73
N LEU A 63 -8.68 7.08 7.94
CA LEU A 63 -9.82 7.83 8.49
C LEU A 63 -9.51 9.32 8.62
N LEU A 64 -8.35 9.66 9.18
CA LEU A 64 -7.91 11.05 9.31
C LEU A 64 -7.67 11.70 7.94
N GLY A 65 -7.11 10.97 6.97
CA GLY A 65 -6.94 11.41 5.60
C GLY A 65 -8.27 11.72 4.92
N MET A 66 -9.26 10.83 5.03
CA MET A 66 -10.61 11.08 4.53
C MET A 66 -11.25 12.29 5.20
N ALA A 67 -11.10 12.44 6.52
CA ALA A 67 -11.64 13.59 7.25
C ALA A 67 -10.99 14.92 6.83
N ALA A 68 -9.68 14.92 6.58
CA ALA A 68 -8.92 16.08 6.14
C ALA A 68 -9.29 16.49 4.70
N PHE A 69 -9.35 15.54 3.77
CA PHE A 69 -9.62 15.78 2.34
C PHE A 69 -11.10 15.70 1.95
N ARG A 70 -12.02 15.69 2.92
CA ARG A 70 -13.48 15.60 2.69
C ARG A 70 -14.09 16.75 1.89
N LYS A 71 -13.33 17.80 1.55
CA LYS A 71 -13.82 18.94 0.77
C LYS A 71 -13.21 19.04 -0.63
N ASP A 72 -12.11 18.34 -0.88
CA ASP A 72 -11.31 18.45 -2.12
C ASP A 72 -11.42 17.22 -3.03
N PHE A 73 -12.48 16.42 -2.86
CA PHE A 73 -12.65 15.14 -3.55
C PHE A 73 -13.51 15.28 -4.82
N ASP A 74 -13.02 14.73 -5.94
CA ASP A 74 -13.80 14.63 -7.18
C ASP A 74 -14.65 13.36 -7.19
N LEU A 75 -15.95 13.53 -6.92
CA LEU A 75 -16.94 12.45 -6.93
C LEU A 75 -17.06 11.73 -8.29
N ARG A 76 -16.82 12.42 -9.42
CA ARG A 76 -16.92 11.80 -10.75
C ARG A 76 -15.73 10.88 -10.97
N LEU A 77 -14.52 11.32 -10.62
CA LEU A 77 -13.32 10.50 -10.70
C LEU A 77 -13.43 9.31 -9.73
N LEU A 78 -13.89 9.54 -8.50
CA LEU A 78 -14.07 8.47 -7.52
C LEU A 78 -15.05 7.40 -8.02
N ARG A 79 -16.22 7.79 -8.52
CA ARG A 79 -17.21 6.85 -9.09
C ARG A 79 -16.69 6.09 -10.31
N PHE A 80 -15.72 6.65 -11.03
CA PHE A 80 -15.03 5.95 -12.11
C PHE A 80 -14.01 4.94 -11.56
N LEU A 81 -13.17 5.33 -10.60
CA LEU A 81 -12.10 4.48 -10.08
C LEU A 81 -12.63 3.29 -9.24
N LEU A 82 -13.65 3.52 -8.42
CA LEU A 82 -14.17 2.55 -7.47
C LEU A 82 -14.60 1.21 -8.09
N PRO A 83 -15.41 1.17 -9.18
CA PRO A 83 -15.81 -0.10 -9.79
C PRO A 83 -14.64 -0.83 -10.45
N PHE A 84 -13.73 -0.13 -11.13
CA PHE A 84 -12.58 -0.76 -11.78
C PHE A 84 -11.54 -1.27 -10.77
N GLY A 85 -11.34 -0.54 -9.68
CA GLY A 85 -10.48 -0.96 -8.57
C GLY A 85 -11.03 -2.19 -7.86
N LEU A 86 -12.33 -2.18 -7.52
CA LEU A 86 -13.03 -3.35 -6.97
C LEU A 86 -12.96 -4.55 -7.90
N LEU A 87 -13.14 -4.35 -9.20
CA LEU A 87 -12.99 -5.41 -10.19
C LEU A 87 -11.60 -6.05 -10.13
N GLY A 88 -10.54 -5.25 -10.04
CA GLY A 88 -9.17 -5.73 -9.87
C GLY A 88 -8.98 -6.54 -8.59
N THR A 89 -9.51 -6.06 -7.47
CA THR A 89 -9.48 -6.77 -6.18
C THR A 89 -10.23 -8.09 -6.24
N VAL A 90 -11.42 -8.12 -6.84
CA VAL A 90 -12.23 -9.35 -7.00
C VAL A 90 -11.51 -10.36 -7.89
N ILE A 91 -10.93 -9.92 -9.01
CA ILE A 91 -10.12 -10.78 -9.87
C ILE A 91 -8.93 -11.35 -9.09
N GLY A 92 -8.24 -10.51 -8.31
CA GLY A 92 -7.14 -10.95 -7.44
C GLY A 92 -7.59 -12.00 -6.43
N ALA A 93 -8.73 -11.79 -5.77
CA ALA A 93 -9.27 -12.70 -4.77
C ALA A 93 -9.70 -14.06 -5.37
N LEU A 94 -10.33 -14.04 -6.55
CA LEU A 94 -10.72 -15.27 -7.24
C LEU A 94 -9.49 -16.05 -7.71
N LEU A 95 -8.50 -15.36 -8.28
CA LEU A 95 -7.29 -15.98 -8.78
C LEU A 95 -6.46 -16.57 -7.62
N PHE A 96 -6.39 -15.87 -6.48
CA PHE A 96 -5.67 -16.36 -5.29
C PHE A 96 -6.21 -17.69 -4.75
N ARG A 97 -7.49 -18.02 -4.95
CA ARG A 97 -8.05 -19.31 -4.54
C ARG A 97 -7.55 -20.49 -5.37
N VAL A 98 -7.04 -20.23 -6.58
CA VAL A 98 -6.66 -21.25 -7.55
C VAL A 98 -5.14 -21.34 -7.72
N LEU A 99 -4.40 -20.32 -7.29
CA LEU A 99 -2.94 -20.24 -7.46
C LEU A 99 -2.18 -20.78 -6.25
N ASP A 100 -1.14 -21.56 -6.51
CA ASP A 100 -0.17 -21.99 -5.51
C ASP A 100 0.64 -20.81 -4.94
N ALA A 101 1.00 -20.91 -3.66
CA ALA A 101 1.74 -19.88 -2.94
C ALA A 101 3.07 -19.47 -3.63
N HIS A 102 3.76 -20.43 -4.26
CA HIS A 102 5.00 -20.18 -5.00
C HIS A 102 4.77 -19.31 -6.24
N VAL A 103 3.65 -19.51 -6.94
CA VAL A 103 3.28 -18.72 -8.12
C VAL A 103 2.93 -17.30 -7.70
N VAL A 104 2.17 -17.14 -6.61
CA VAL A 104 1.85 -15.82 -6.06
C VAL A 104 3.12 -15.06 -5.64
N ALA A 105 4.04 -15.73 -4.92
CA ALA A 105 5.30 -15.13 -4.53
C ALA A 105 6.14 -14.69 -5.75
N GLY A 106 6.18 -15.52 -6.80
CA GLY A 106 6.84 -15.18 -8.07
C GLY A 106 6.22 -13.96 -8.76
N ILE A 107 4.88 -13.88 -8.80
CA ILE A 107 4.14 -12.74 -9.37
C ILE A 107 4.42 -11.46 -8.58
N VAL A 108 4.36 -11.49 -7.24
CA VAL A 108 4.67 -10.34 -6.38
C VAL A 108 6.11 -9.87 -6.60
N GLY A 109 7.06 -10.80 -6.64
CA GLY A 109 8.47 -10.50 -6.90
C GLY A 109 8.67 -9.83 -8.26
N ALA A 110 8.06 -10.37 -9.32
CA ALA A 110 8.10 -9.80 -10.66
C ALA A 110 7.52 -8.39 -10.72
N PHE A 111 6.34 -8.16 -10.12
CA PHE A 111 5.75 -6.81 -10.03
C PHE A 111 6.65 -5.85 -9.25
N THR A 112 7.26 -6.30 -8.16
CA THR A 112 8.15 -5.46 -7.35
C THR A 112 9.35 -5.00 -8.16
N LEU A 113 9.99 -5.92 -8.91
CA LEU A 113 11.11 -5.57 -9.79
C LEU A 113 10.68 -4.67 -10.95
N LEU A 114 9.49 -4.92 -11.53
CA LEU A 114 8.95 -4.08 -12.60
C LEU A 114 8.66 -2.66 -12.11
N PHE A 115 8.04 -2.50 -10.94
CA PHE A 115 7.80 -1.19 -10.33
C PHE A 115 9.11 -0.48 -9.97
N LEU A 116 10.12 -1.22 -9.49
CA LEU A 116 11.44 -0.68 -9.21
C LEU A 116 12.08 -0.16 -10.51
N ALA A 117 12.09 -0.96 -11.58
CA ALA A 117 12.61 -0.57 -12.89
C ALA A 117 11.84 0.63 -13.46
N GLN A 118 10.51 0.61 -13.40
CA GLN A 118 9.67 1.72 -13.84
C GLN A 118 10.01 3.01 -13.07
N ARG A 119 10.20 2.93 -11.75
CA ARG A 119 10.50 4.10 -10.93
C ARG A 119 11.90 4.68 -11.20
N LEU A 120 12.87 3.83 -11.55
CA LEU A 120 14.23 4.25 -11.91
C LEU A 120 14.32 4.83 -13.33
N LEU A 121 13.62 4.20 -14.29
CA LEU A 121 13.68 4.57 -15.71
C LEU A 121 12.71 5.70 -16.09
N PHE A 122 11.56 5.77 -15.41
CA PHE A 122 10.49 6.73 -15.67
C PHE A 122 10.09 7.44 -14.38
N PRO A 123 10.91 8.40 -13.89
CA PRO A 123 10.59 9.15 -12.69
C PRO A 123 9.25 9.88 -12.86
N PRO A 124 8.34 9.83 -11.86
CA PRO A 124 7.05 10.49 -11.94
C PRO A 124 7.22 11.99 -12.19
N THR A 125 6.66 12.49 -13.28
CA THR A 125 6.64 13.91 -13.61
C THR A 125 5.23 14.47 -13.38
N ALA A 126 5.15 15.58 -12.65
CA ALA A 126 3.88 16.21 -12.26
C ALA A 126 3.05 16.76 -13.44
N HIS A 127 3.60 16.78 -14.65
CA HIS A 127 3.02 17.43 -15.84
C HIS A 127 2.55 16.44 -16.92
N SER A 128 2.34 15.17 -16.57
CA SER A 128 1.81 14.19 -17.53
C SER A 128 0.31 14.43 -17.81
N PRO A 129 -0.13 14.47 -19.08
CA PRO A 129 -1.54 14.62 -19.40
C PRO A 129 -2.36 13.45 -18.84
N ALA A 130 -3.61 13.73 -18.45
CA ALA A 130 -4.49 12.71 -17.92
C ALA A 130 -4.70 11.59 -18.96
N PRO A 131 -4.52 10.31 -18.58
CA PRO A 131 -4.65 9.20 -19.51
C PRO A 131 -6.09 9.09 -20.03
N PRO A 132 -6.29 8.56 -21.26
CA PRO A 132 -7.63 8.35 -21.80
C PRO A 132 -8.42 7.37 -20.91
N ARG A 133 -9.75 7.52 -20.88
CA ARG A 133 -10.64 6.77 -19.98
C ARG A 133 -10.45 5.25 -20.00
N TRP A 134 -10.24 4.66 -21.18
CA TRP A 134 -10.02 3.21 -21.29
C TRP A 134 -8.71 2.78 -20.60
N LEU A 135 -7.64 3.57 -20.75
CA LEU A 135 -6.36 3.30 -20.12
C LEU A 135 -6.45 3.54 -18.61
N GLY A 136 -7.20 4.56 -18.18
CA GLY A 136 -7.54 4.79 -16.78
C GLY A 136 -8.24 3.59 -16.14
N ALA A 137 -9.21 2.97 -16.83
CA ALA A 137 -9.89 1.77 -16.34
C ALA A 137 -8.91 0.60 -16.17
N VAL A 138 -8.08 0.33 -17.19
CA VAL A 138 -7.06 -0.73 -17.14
C VAL A 138 -6.08 -0.51 -15.98
N LEU A 139 -5.53 0.71 -15.86
CA LEU A 139 -4.60 1.06 -14.79
C LEU A 139 -5.22 0.96 -13.40
N THR A 140 -6.50 1.29 -13.26
CA THR A 140 -7.21 1.18 -11.98
C THR A 140 -7.47 -0.27 -11.61
N THR A 141 -7.85 -1.10 -12.58
CA THR A 141 -8.03 -2.55 -12.37
C THR A 141 -6.71 -3.24 -12.04
N THR A 142 -5.62 -2.92 -12.75
CA THR A 142 -4.30 -3.48 -12.44
C THR A 142 -3.81 -3.01 -11.06
N SER A 143 -4.04 -1.74 -10.69
CA SER A 143 -3.74 -1.23 -9.36
C SER A 143 -4.52 -1.96 -8.26
N GLY A 144 -5.81 -2.24 -8.46
CA GLY A 144 -6.62 -2.97 -7.49
C GLY A 144 -6.17 -4.43 -7.33
N PHE A 145 -5.79 -5.05 -8.45
CA PHE A 145 -5.22 -6.40 -8.46
C PHE A 145 -3.87 -6.47 -7.74
N THR A 146 -2.91 -5.62 -8.10
CA THR A 146 -1.58 -5.62 -7.48
C THR A 146 -1.65 -5.27 -5.98
N SER A 147 -2.55 -4.36 -5.58
CA SER A 147 -2.77 -4.05 -4.17
C SER A 147 -3.30 -5.25 -3.38
N PHE A 148 -4.25 -6.02 -3.93
CA PHE A 148 -4.76 -7.23 -3.28
C PHE A 148 -3.66 -8.29 -3.18
N VAL A 149 -2.95 -8.55 -4.28
CA VAL A 149 -1.92 -9.59 -4.35
C VAL A 149 -0.74 -9.27 -3.42
N ALA A 150 -0.34 -7.99 -3.31
CA ALA A 150 0.70 -7.56 -2.38
C ALA A 150 0.27 -7.73 -0.91
N HIS A 151 -1.00 -7.52 -0.58
CA HIS A 151 -1.50 -7.67 0.79
C HIS A 151 -1.81 -9.14 1.15
N ALA A 152 -2.26 -9.94 0.19
CA ALA A 152 -2.54 -11.36 0.37
C ALA A 152 -1.27 -12.23 0.33
N GLY A 153 -0.22 -11.76 -0.36
CA GLY A 153 1.07 -12.44 -0.48
C GLY A 153 1.95 -12.39 0.77
N GLY A 154 1.63 -11.53 1.74
CA GLY A 154 2.39 -11.35 2.99
C GLY A 154 3.14 -10.02 3.07
#